data_AF-A0A354V1E8-F1
#
_entry.id   AF-A0A354V1E8-F1
#
_cell.length_a   1.000
_cell.length_b   1.000
_cell.length_c   1.000
_cell.angle_alpha   90.00
_cell.angle_beta   90.00
_cell.angle_gamma   90.00
#
_symmetry.space_group_name_H-M   'P 1'
#
loop_
_entity.id
_entity.type
_entity.pdbx_description
1 polymer ?
#
loop_
_entity_poly.entity_id
_entity_poly.type
_entity_poly.pdbx_seq_one_letter_code
_entity_poly.pdbx_strand_id
1 'polypeptide(L)'
;MITLNRTASVISANLVEALVYARDIAAYITETTGKEVTVEMPVGGTWSQIRWTVYFDSLGGYEAWSTALRADPRYMTMLTAGSGFFIEGSGTDHLWRAIGHSHHQPWESDQG
;
A
#
# COMPACT_ATOMS: atom_id res chain seq x y z
N MET A 1 16.65 -3.13 -2.94
CA MET A 1 15.25 -2.67 -2.88
C MET A 1 14.46 -3.51 -1.87
N ILE A 2 13.68 -2.83 -1.04
CA ILE A 2 12.71 -3.38 -0.09
C ILE A 2 11.31 -2.95 -0.56
N THR A 3 10.35 -3.86 -0.48
CA THR A 3 8.94 -3.58 -0.79
C THR A 3 8.12 -3.80 0.47
N LEU A 4 7.35 -2.78 0.86
CA LEU A 4 6.28 -2.89 1.86
C LEU A 4 5.00 -3.26 1.13
N ASN A 5 4.35 -4.34 1.56
CA ASN A 5 2.98 -4.68 1.21
C ASN A 5 2.15 -4.62 2.50
N ARG A 6 1.29 -3.61 2.60
CA ARG A 6 0.26 -3.56 3.65
C ARG A 6 -1.03 -4.09 3.07
N THR A 7 -1.68 -5.02 3.76
CA THR A 7 -3.02 -5.48 3.40
C THR A 7 -3.99 -5.31 4.56
N ALA A 8 -5.25 -5.04 4.27
CA ALA A 8 -6.31 -4.98 5.27
C ALA A 8 -7.63 -5.51 4.70
N SER A 9 -8.38 -6.26 5.51
CA SER A 9 -9.70 -6.76 5.12
C SER A 9 -10.75 -5.68 5.37
N VAL A 10 -11.62 -5.50 4.39
CA VAL A 10 -12.64 -4.45 4.35
C VAL A 10 -13.96 -5.02 4.88
N ILE A 11 -14.69 -4.22 5.66
CA ILE A 11 -16.08 -4.53 5.99
C ILE A 11 -16.88 -4.43 4.69
N SER A 12 -17.51 -5.52 4.25
CA SER A 12 -18.09 -5.63 2.91
C SER A 12 -19.06 -4.51 2.53
N ALA A 13 -19.82 -3.99 3.49
CA ALA A 13 -20.74 -2.86 3.30
C ALA A 13 -20.05 -1.53 2.97
N ASN A 14 -18.76 -1.39 3.30
CA ASN A 14 -17.99 -0.15 3.18
C ASN A 14 -16.95 -0.21 2.05
N LEU A 15 -17.06 -1.15 1.09
CA LEU A 15 -16.01 -1.38 0.09
C LEU A 15 -15.70 -0.13 -0.74
N VAL A 16 -16.73 0.60 -1.16
CA VAL A 16 -16.55 1.79 -2.02
C VAL A 16 -15.85 2.90 -1.23
N GLU A 17 -16.31 3.16 -0.01
CA GLU A 17 -15.74 4.14 0.92
C GLU A 17 -14.30 3.79 1.29
N ALA A 18 -14.02 2.51 1.54
CA ALA A 18 -12.69 2.00 1.81
C ALA A 18 -11.72 2.22 0.64
N LEU A 19 -12.19 2.05 -0.60
CA LEU A 19 -11.38 2.29 -1.81
C LEU A 19 -11.09 3.77 -2.02
N VAL A 20 -12.07 4.65 -1.77
CA VAL A 20 -11.85 6.11 -1.81
C VAL A 20 -10.83 6.51 -0.75
N TYR A 21 -11.06 6.09 0.50
CA TYR A 21 -10.12 6.31 1.60
C TYR A 21 -8.70 5.80 1.28
N ALA A 22 -8.60 4.60 0.71
CA ALA A 22 -7.32 3.99 0.37
C ALA A 22 -6.53 4.81 -0.67
N ARG A 23 -7.23 5.41 -1.64
CA ARG A 23 -6.64 6.32 -2.63
C ARG A 23 -6.24 7.66 -1.99
N ASP A 24 -7.10 8.23 -1.15
CA ASP A 24 -6.84 9.52 -0.52
C ASP A 24 -5.62 9.47 0.41
N ILE A 25 -5.50 8.42 1.22
CA ILE A 25 -4.32 8.26 2.09
C ILE A 25 -3.04 7.99 1.28
N ALA A 26 -3.13 7.26 0.16
CA ALA A 26 -2.01 7.03 -0.75
C ALA A 26 -1.56 8.33 -1.44
N ALA A 27 -2.51 9.16 -1.89
CA ALA A 27 -2.22 10.47 -2.47
C ALA A 27 -1.53 11.37 -1.43
N TYR A 28 -2.07 11.43 -0.21
CA TYR A 28 -1.47 12.22 0.88
C TYR A 28 -0.03 11.79 1.20
N ILE A 29 0.22 10.48 1.32
CA ILE A 29 1.57 9.95 1.53
C ILE A 29 2.50 10.36 0.37
N THR A 30 2.02 10.23 -0.87
CA THR A 30 2.82 10.57 -2.06
C THR A 30 3.18 12.05 -2.08
N GLU A 31 2.21 12.94 -1.82
CA GLU A 31 2.41 14.39 -1.76
C GLU A 31 3.38 14.81 -0.65
N THR A 32 3.30 14.17 0.51
CA THR A 32 4.07 14.59 1.70
C THR A 32 5.47 13.97 1.76
N THR A 33 5.64 12.74 1.26
CA THR A 33 6.92 12.03 1.39
C THR A 33 7.62 11.80 0.05
N GLY A 34 6.99 12.11 -1.07
CA GLY A 34 7.49 11.80 -2.42
C GLY A 34 7.62 10.31 -2.71
N LYS A 35 6.98 9.44 -1.90
CA LYS A 35 6.98 7.99 -2.12
C LYS A 35 5.68 7.59 -2.79
N GLU A 36 5.77 7.03 -3.98
CA GLU A 36 4.61 6.49 -4.66
C GLU A 36 4.02 5.31 -3.89
N VAL A 37 2.70 5.33 -3.72
CA VAL A 37 1.94 4.26 -3.09
C VAL A 37 0.95 3.70 -4.10
N THR A 38 1.13 2.43 -4.47
CA THR A 38 0.16 1.74 -5.33
C THR A 38 -0.96 1.16 -4.47
N VAL A 39 -2.21 1.44 -4.84
CA VAL A 39 -3.41 0.87 -4.19
C VAL A 39 -4.01 -0.19 -5.10
N GLU A 40 -4.20 -1.39 -4.56
CA GLU A 40 -4.57 -2.58 -5.32
C GLU A 40 -5.75 -3.29 -4.65
N MET A 41 -6.61 -3.89 -5.47
CA MET A 41 -7.66 -4.81 -5.03
C MET A 41 -7.42 -6.19 -5.66
N PRO A 42 -7.80 -7.28 -4.98
CA PRO A 42 -7.64 -8.61 -5.53
C PRO A 42 -8.61 -8.84 -6.69
N VAL A 43 -8.08 -9.34 -7.80
CA VAL A 43 -8.90 -9.89 -8.92
C VAL A 43 -9.39 -11.31 -8.58
N GLY A 44 -8.69 -12.00 -7.69
CA GLY A 44 -9.07 -13.31 -7.13
C GLY A 44 -8.48 -13.51 -5.73
N GLY A 45 -9.00 -14.50 -4.99
CA GLY A 45 -8.70 -14.69 -3.57
C GLY A 45 -9.72 -14.01 -2.66
N THR A 46 -9.28 -13.38 -1.57
CA THR A 46 -10.17 -12.70 -0.62
C THR A 46 -10.69 -11.39 -1.20
N TRP A 47 -11.91 -11.38 -1.74
CA TRP A 47 -12.48 -10.23 -2.46
C TRP A 47 -12.52 -8.93 -1.64
N SER A 48 -12.81 -9.00 -0.34
CA SER A 48 -12.91 -7.84 0.53
C SER A 48 -11.56 -7.46 1.15
N GLN A 49 -10.56 -7.17 0.33
CA GLN A 49 -9.21 -6.81 0.78
C GLN A 49 -8.65 -5.66 -0.07
N ILE A 50 -7.88 -4.77 0.57
CA ILE A 50 -7.10 -3.73 -0.12
C ILE A 50 -5.62 -3.95 0.20
N ARG A 51 -4.76 -3.71 -0.78
CA ARG A 51 -3.31 -3.70 -0.61
C ARG A 51 -2.73 -2.33 -0.96
N TRP A 52 -1.78 -1.87 -0.15
CA TRP A 52 -0.90 -0.74 -0.43
C TRP A 52 0.52 -1.25 -0.60
N THR A 53 1.17 -0.83 -1.68
CA THR A 53 2.55 -1.23 -2.00
C THR A 53 3.46 -0.01 -2.10
N VAL A 54 4.61 -0.05 -1.42
CA VAL A 54 5.60 1.04 -1.40
C VAL A 54 7.01 0.47 -1.52
N TYR A 55 7.89 1.14 -2.27
CA TYR A 55 9.27 0.72 -2.51
C TYR A 55 10.29 1.62 -1.80
N PHE A 56 11.31 0.98 -1.23
CA PHE A 56 12.41 1.62 -0.52
C PHE A 56 13.74 1.05 -0.97
N ASP A 57 14.80 1.85 -0.94
CA ASP A 57 16.14 1.38 -1.31
C ASP A 57 16.75 0.50 -0.21
N SER A 58 16.43 0.81 1.04
CA SER A 58 16.97 0.16 2.24
C SER A 58 15.93 0.05 3.36
N LEU A 59 16.20 -0.81 4.34
CA LEU A 59 15.38 -0.92 5.54
C LEU A 59 15.39 0.37 6.38
N GLY A 60 16.56 1.03 6.48
CA GLY A 60 16.67 2.32 7.18
C GLY A 60 15.83 3.42 6.53
N GLY A 61 15.69 3.40 5.19
CA GLY A 61 14.78 4.30 4.48
C GLY A 61 13.31 4.08 4.84
N TYR A 62 12.88 2.82 4.96
CA TYR A 62 11.55 2.47 5.45
C TYR A 62 11.33 2.91 6.90
N GLU A 63 12.29 2.64 7.80
CA GLU A 63 12.17 2.99 9.21
C GLU A 63 12.04 4.50 9.41
N ALA A 64 12.89 5.30 8.77
CA ALA A 64 12.83 6.75 8.80
C ALA A 64 11.50 7.29 8.25
N TRP A 65 11.08 6.80 7.08
CA TRP A 65 9.81 7.18 6.46
C TRP A 65 8.61 6.83 7.34
N SER A 66 8.58 5.62 7.91
CA SER A 66 7.48 5.15 8.74
C SER A 66 7.42 5.85 10.10
N THR A 67 8.57 6.31 10.61
CA THR A 67 8.65 7.14 11.82
C THR A 67 8.12 8.54 11.55
N ALA A 68 8.51 9.14 10.42
CA ALA A 68 8.04 10.46 10.01
C ALA A 68 6.51 10.49 9.82
N LEU A 69 5.94 9.48 9.13
CA LEU A 69 4.48 9.38 8.98
C LEU A 69 3.75 9.23 10.31
N ARG A 70 4.25 8.43 11.24
CA ARG A 70 3.62 8.27 12.56
C ARG A 70 3.71 9.53 13.42
N ALA A 71 4.68 10.41 13.16
CA ALA A 71 4.80 11.70 13.81
C ALA A 71 3.94 12.79 13.16
N ASP A 72 3.38 12.56 11.97
CA ASP A 72 2.53 13.51 11.25
C ASP A 72 1.08 13.47 11.78
N PRO A 73 0.59 14.55 12.42
CA PRO A 73 -0.76 14.59 12.98
C PRO A 73 -1.87 14.45 11.93
N ARG A 74 -1.65 14.96 10.71
CA ARG A 74 -2.64 14.88 9.63
C ARG A 74 -2.70 13.45 9.08
N TYR A 75 -1.56 12.79 8.92
CA TYR A 75 -1.54 11.36 8.62
C TYR A 75 -2.31 10.55 9.66
N MET A 76 -2.05 10.80 10.95
CA MET A 76 -2.73 10.09 12.04
C MET A 76 -4.24 10.35 12.05
N THR A 77 -4.67 11.57 11.76
CA THR A 77 -6.09 11.92 11.63
C THR A 77 -6.76 11.14 10.49
N MET A 78 -6.11 11.08 9.33
CA MET A 78 -6.61 10.29 8.20
C MET A 78 -6.67 8.81 8.57
N LEU A 79 -5.62 8.28 9.21
CA LEU A 79 -5.57 6.88 9.64
C LEU A 79 -6.74 6.51 10.56
N THR A 80 -7.09 7.39 11.51
CA THR A 80 -8.26 7.18 12.39
C THR A 80 -9.58 7.27 11.63
N ALA A 81 -9.71 8.19 10.66
CA ALA A 81 -10.94 8.33 9.87
C ALA A 81 -11.26 7.05 9.07
N GLY A 82 -10.25 6.30 8.66
CA GLY A 82 -10.43 5.04 7.92
C GLY A 82 -10.77 3.82 8.78
N SER A 83 -10.61 3.86 10.11
CA SER A 83 -10.68 2.65 10.95
C SER A 83 -12.05 1.95 10.88
N GLY A 84 -13.13 2.70 10.66
CA GLY A 84 -14.49 2.17 10.52
C GLY A 84 -14.75 1.42 9.21
N PHE A 85 -13.83 1.45 8.25
CA PHE A 85 -13.99 0.76 6.97
C PHE A 85 -13.40 -0.65 6.96
N PHE A 86 -12.52 -0.98 7.92
CA PHE A 86 -11.75 -2.22 7.93
C PHE A 86 -12.11 -3.09 9.13
N ILE A 87 -11.92 -4.41 8.97
CA ILE A 87 -12.04 -5.37 10.05
C ILE A 87 -10.87 -5.14 11.03
N GLU A 88 -11.19 -4.91 12.31
CA GLU A 88 -10.19 -4.71 13.35
C GLU A 88 -9.19 -5.88 13.40
N GLY A 89 -7.90 -5.57 13.51
CA GLY A 89 -6.84 -6.57 13.56
C GLY A 89 -6.52 -7.27 12.23
N SER A 90 -7.22 -6.94 11.12
CA SER A 90 -6.95 -7.56 9.82
C SER A 90 -5.73 -7.00 9.08
N GLY A 91 -5.19 -5.87 9.56
CA GLY A 91 -4.02 -5.22 8.98
C GLY A 91 -2.77 -6.08 9.09
N THR A 92 -2.14 -6.41 7.96
CA THR A 92 -0.89 -7.18 7.91
C THR A 92 0.13 -6.48 7.02
N ASP A 93 1.34 -6.27 7.54
CA ASP A 93 2.48 -5.72 6.81
C ASP A 93 3.50 -6.81 6.49
N HIS A 94 3.92 -6.89 5.24
CA HIS A 94 5.04 -7.73 4.81
C HIS A 94 6.11 -6.88 4.14
N LEU A 95 7.36 -7.05 4.59
CA LEU A 95 8.54 -6.46 3.98
C LEU A 95 9.29 -7.51 3.17
N TRP A 96 9.49 -7.25 1.89
CA TRP A 96 10.17 -8.15 0.97
C TRP A 96 11.46 -7.53 0.47
N ARG A 97 12.52 -8.32 0.37
CA ARG A 97 13.75 -7.91 -0.32
C ARG A 97 13.75 -8.48 -1.73
N ALA A 98 13.96 -7.63 -2.73
CA ALA A 98 14.22 -8.10 -4.08
C ALA A 98 15.56 -8.84 -4.14
N ILE A 99 15.55 -10.08 -4.64
CA ILE A 99 16.75 -10.90 -4.86
C ILE A 99 17.25 -10.81 -6.31
N GLY A 100 16.40 -10.32 -7.22
CA GLY A 100 16.73 -10.05 -8.62
C GLY A 100 15.57 -9.37 -9.33
N HIS A 101 15.85 -8.79 -10.50
CA HIS A 101 14.84 -8.26 -11.42
C HIS A 101 15.05 -8.93 -12.77
N SER A 102 14.06 -9.68 -13.24
CA SER A 102 14.02 -10.10 -14.65
C SER A 102 13.39 -8.97 -15.46
N HIS A 103 14.16 -8.35 -16.36
CA HIS A 103 13.55 -7.54 -17.41
C HIS A 103 12.73 -8.48 -18.31
N HIS A 104 11.42 -8.39 -18.25
CA HIS A 104 10.54 -8.97 -19.25
C HIS A 104 9.80 -7.81 -19.93
N GLN A 105 10.15 -7.53 -21.17
CA GLN A 105 9.41 -6.60 -22.04
C GLN A 105 8.28 -7.41 -22.68
N PRO A 106 6.99 -7.13 -22.42
CA PRO A 106 5.88 -7.99 -22.86
C PRO A 106 5.61 -8.03 -24.37
N TRP A 107 6.42 -7.41 -25.23
CA TRP A 107 6.09 -7.22 -26.65
C TRP A 107 7.16 -7.70 -27.65
N GLU A 108 8.23 -8.35 -27.19
CA GLU A 108 9.29 -8.85 -28.10
C GLU A 108 9.01 -10.27 -28.65
N SER A 109 7.88 -10.89 -28.32
CA SER A 109 7.55 -12.26 -28.75
C SER A 109 6.82 -12.38 -30.09
N ASP A 110 6.44 -11.28 -30.74
CA ASP A 110 5.62 -11.29 -31.98
C ASP A 110 6.42 -11.04 -33.27
N GLN A 111 7.75 -11.23 -33.25
CA GLN A 111 8.57 -11.25 -34.47
C GLN A 111 9.25 -12.60 -34.67
N GLY A 112 8.49 -13.55 -35.22
CA GLY A 112 8.96 -14.85 -35.69
C GLY A 112 8.04 -15.41 -36.75
#